data_AF-A0A0W7Y1N5-F1
#
_entry.id   AF-A0A0W7Y1N5-F1
#
_cell.length_a   1.000
_cell.length_b   1.000
_cell.length_c   1.000
_cell.angle_alpha   90.00
_cell.angle_beta   90.00
_cell.angle_gamma   90.00
#
_symmetry.space_group_name_H-M   'P 1'
#
loop_
_entity.id
_entity.type
_entity.pdbx_description
1 polymer ?
#
loop_
_entity_poly.entity_id
_entity_poly.type
_entity_poly.pdbx_seq_one_letter_code
_entity_poly.pdbx_strand_id
1 'polypeptide(L)'
;MTKLMKYPRSFHLPWSRGYTHDDKVAKNVNHFIGKEVVVTEKLDGEGTTLYKDYMHARSIHSANHPSRHWIKTFHASFAYRIPNDWRLCGENMYAKHSIYYQALTSYFYLFSIWNEDNICLSWDETVAFAAELGIETVPVLYRGIFDEEQIKRTFTGKSIFDGEQEGYVIRNAASFHYDDFRYNLGKFVRPQHVQTSDHWLQEEMIPNGLK
;
A
#
# COMPACT_ATOMS: atom_id res chain seq x y z
N MET A 1 -16.16 4.27 -20.26
CA MET A 1 -16.24 4.72 -18.86
C MET A 1 -15.41 3.75 -18.05
N THR A 2 -14.44 4.23 -17.28
CA THR A 2 -13.46 3.39 -16.58
C THR A 2 -14.14 2.47 -15.56
N LYS A 3 -13.77 1.19 -15.56
CA LYS A 3 -14.29 0.21 -14.60
C LYS A 3 -13.63 0.39 -13.23
N LEU A 4 -14.33 1.03 -12.31
CA LEU A 4 -13.83 1.32 -10.97
C LEU A 4 -13.86 0.07 -10.08
N MET A 5 -12.74 -0.22 -9.42
CA MET A 5 -12.53 -1.38 -8.57
C MET A 5 -11.96 -0.96 -7.21
N LYS A 6 -12.52 -1.52 -6.12
CA LYS A 6 -11.92 -1.36 -4.79
C LYS A 6 -10.64 -2.17 -4.70
N TYR A 7 -9.63 -1.65 -4.01
CA TYR A 7 -8.49 -2.47 -3.61
C TYR A 7 -8.94 -3.52 -2.58
N PRO A 8 -8.58 -4.81 -2.74
CA PRO A 8 -9.00 -5.85 -1.80
C PRO A 8 -8.51 -5.60 -0.38
N ARG A 9 -9.22 -6.14 0.61
CA ARG A 9 -8.77 -6.10 2.00
C ARG A 9 -7.61 -7.08 2.19
N SER A 10 -6.43 -6.56 2.52
CA SER A 10 -5.27 -7.35 2.96
C SER A 10 -5.54 -8.08 4.26
N PHE A 11 -5.23 -9.37 4.31
CA PHE A 11 -5.41 -10.18 5.52
C PHE A 11 -4.21 -9.99 6.44
N HIS A 12 -4.45 -9.96 7.74
CA HIS A 12 -3.40 -10.03 8.74
C HIS A 12 -2.70 -11.38 8.69
N LEU A 13 -1.38 -11.38 8.79
CA LEU A 13 -0.59 -12.60 8.97
C LEU A 13 -0.92 -13.23 10.33
N PRO A 14 -0.75 -14.56 10.49
CA PRO A 14 -1.10 -15.28 11.73
C PRO A 14 -0.43 -14.71 12.99
N TRP A 15 0.74 -14.08 12.85
CA TRP A 15 1.49 -13.46 13.94
C TRP A 15 1.28 -11.94 14.05
N SER A 16 0.44 -11.33 13.23
CA SER A 16 0.06 -9.92 13.40
C SER A 16 -0.87 -9.77 14.59
N ARG A 17 -0.62 -8.75 15.43
CA ARG A 17 -1.38 -8.51 16.67
C ARG A 17 -2.10 -7.16 16.71
N GLY A 18 -2.04 -6.38 15.62
CA GLY A 18 -2.72 -5.09 15.47
C GLY A 18 -4.07 -5.17 14.76
N TYR A 19 -4.78 -6.29 14.80
CA TYR A 19 -6.09 -6.44 14.14
C TYR A 19 -7.25 -6.10 15.07
N THR A 20 -8.31 -5.56 14.49
CA THR A 20 -9.60 -5.24 15.15
C THR A 20 -10.67 -6.28 14.81
N HIS A 21 -11.91 -6.13 15.30
CA HIS A 21 -12.99 -7.09 15.01
C HIS A 21 -13.37 -7.18 13.52
N ASP A 22 -13.11 -6.12 12.74
CA ASP A 22 -13.43 -6.06 11.31
C ASP A 22 -12.32 -6.60 10.40
N ASP A 23 -11.16 -6.89 10.98
CA ASP A 23 -10.01 -7.39 10.25
C ASP A 23 -10.11 -8.89 10.00
N LYS A 24 -9.59 -9.31 8.84
CA LYS A 24 -9.48 -10.72 8.48
C LYS A 24 -8.06 -11.17 8.76
N VAL A 25 -7.92 -12.32 9.43
CA VAL A 25 -6.64 -12.95 9.71
C VAL A 25 -6.50 -14.19 8.83
N ALA A 26 -5.34 -14.33 8.18
CA ALA A 26 -4.99 -15.52 7.42
C ALA A 26 -4.80 -16.71 8.37
N LYS A 27 -5.31 -17.88 8.00
CA LYS A 27 -5.18 -19.10 8.83
C LYS A 27 -3.76 -19.65 8.87
N ASN A 28 -3.02 -19.50 7.77
CA ASN A 28 -1.64 -19.93 7.59
C ASN A 28 -1.01 -19.14 6.44
N VAL A 29 0.28 -19.39 6.21
CA VAL A 29 1.10 -18.76 5.16
C VAL A 29 1.58 -19.76 4.11
N ASN A 30 0.96 -20.95 4.04
CA ASN A 30 1.43 -22.06 3.19
C ASN A 30 1.51 -21.68 1.71
N HIS A 31 0.69 -20.72 1.27
CA HIS A 31 0.66 -20.21 -0.10
C HIS A 31 1.91 -19.42 -0.51
N PHE A 32 2.76 -19.03 0.45
CA PHE A 32 4.06 -18.39 0.19
C PHE A 32 5.23 -19.39 0.20
N ILE A 33 5.09 -20.56 0.82
CA ILE A 33 6.20 -21.51 0.99
C ILE A 33 6.77 -21.91 -0.37
N GLY A 34 8.10 -21.78 -0.51
CA GLY A 34 8.83 -22.12 -1.74
C GLY A 34 8.68 -21.11 -2.87
N LYS A 35 7.94 -20.01 -2.68
CA LYS A 35 7.80 -18.93 -3.66
C LYS A 35 8.72 -17.77 -3.33
N GLU A 36 9.12 -17.04 -4.36
CA GLU A 36 9.74 -15.73 -4.18
C GLU A 36 8.68 -14.71 -3.73
N VAL A 37 8.99 -13.99 -2.66
CA VAL A 37 8.16 -12.94 -2.09
C VAL A 37 8.92 -11.63 -2.04
N VAL A 38 8.16 -10.54 -2.03
CA VAL A 38 8.64 -9.19 -1.75
C VAL A 38 7.95 -8.73 -0.48
N VAL A 39 8.75 -8.25 0.46
CA VAL A 39 8.27 -7.63 1.70
C VAL A 39 8.55 -6.16 1.62
N THR A 40 7.51 -5.36 1.76
CA THR A 40 7.60 -3.90 1.74
C THR A 40 7.22 -3.32 3.09
N GLU A 41 7.77 -2.16 3.42
CA GLU A 41 7.29 -1.41 4.57
C GLU A 41 5.81 -1.07 4.37
N LYS A 42 5.01 -1.25 5.42
CA LYS A 42 3.63 -0.77 5.43
C LYS A 42 3.66 0.66 5.92
N LEU A 43 3.36 1.60 5.04
CA LEU A 43 3.24 3.01 5.37
C LEU A 43 1.82 3.31 5.88
N ASP A 44 1.72 4.24 6.83
CA ASP A 44 0.49 4.64 7.48
C ASP A 44 -0.05 5.95 6.87
N GLY A 45 -0.89 5.82 5.84
CA GLY A 45 -1.53 6.93 5.17
C GLY A 45 -2.92 6.57 4.66
N GLU A 46 -3.28 7.13 3.51
CA GLU A 46 -4.55 6.84 2.83
C GLU A 46 -4.35 6.06 1.54
N GLY A 47 -4.68 4.77 1.58
CA GLY A 47 -4.75 3.93 0.38
C GLY A 47 -5.58 4.58 -0.75
N THR A 48 -4.92 4.79 -1.89
CA THR A 48 -5.41 5.54 -3.04
C THR A 48 -5.22 4.74 -4.33
N THR A 49 -6.22 4.76 -5.20
CA THR A 49 -6.21 4.11 -6.51
C THR A 49 -6.34 5.16 -7.61
N LEU A 50 -5.44 5.12 -8.58
CA LEU A 50 -5.33 6.04 -9.71
C LEU A 50 -5.61 5.29 -11.01
N TYR A 51 -6.49 5.82 -11.84
CA TYR A 51 -6.79 5.37 -13.20
C TYR A 51 -6.39 6.46 -14.17
N LYS A 52 -6.51 6.22 -15.48
CA LYS A 52 -6.23 7.25 -16.49
C LYS A 52 -7.03 8.55 -16.33
N ASP A 53 -8.29 8.45 -15.91
CA ASP A 53 -9.26 9.55 -15.90
C ASP A 53 -9.98 9.71 -14.55
N TYR A 54 -9.60 8.94 -13.54
CA TYR A 54 -10.25 8.94 -12.24
C TYR A 54 -9.28 8.58 -11.12
N MET A 55 -9.60 9.00 -9.90
CA MET A 55 -8.93 8.51 -8.69
C MET A 55 -9.92 8.38 -7.54
N HIS A 56 -9.65 7.46 -6.63
CA HIS A 56 -10.40 7.32 -5.40
C HIS A 56 -9.53 6.85 -4.24
N ALA A 57 -9.91 7.17 -3.00
CA ALA A 57 -9.30 6.56 -1.82
C ALA A 57 -9.89 5.14 -1.63
N ARG A 58 -9.95 4.61 -0.40
CA ARG A 58 -10.51 3.27 -0.16
C ARG A 58 -11.96 3.09 -0.64
N SER A 59 -12.79 4.13 -0.56
CA SER A 59 -14.14 4.13 -1.12
C SER A 59 -14.12 4.67 -2.54
N ILE A 60 -14.83 4.02 -3.47
CA ILE A 60 -14.92 4.46 -4.87
C ILE A 60 -15.51 5.87 -4.98
N HIS A 61 -16.43 6.22 -4.08
CA HIS A 61 -17.09 7.51 -4.00
C HIS A 61 -16.56 8.36 -2.83
N SER A 62 -15.24 8.42 -2.68
CA SER A 62 -14.62 9.28 -1.66
C SER A 62 -14.91 10.76 -1.92
N ALA A 63 -15.31 11.47 -0.86
CA ALA A 63 -15.55 12.91 -0.90
C ALA A 63 -14.28 13.72 -1.25
N ASN A 64 -14.41 15.02 -1.52
CA ASN A 64 -13.23 15.88 -1.55
C ASN A 64 -12.66 16.06 -0.14
N HIS A 65 -11.33 16.15 0.00
CA HIS A 65 -10.66 16.47 1.26
C HIS A 65 -9.30 17.14 0.97
N PRO A 66 -8.86 18.17 1.73
CA PRO A 66 -7.60 18.85 1.50
C PRO A 66 -6.37 17.92 1.45
N SER A 67 -6.36 16.85 2.25
CA SER A 67 -5.28 15.85 2.24
C SER A 67 -5.11 15.11 0.90
N ARG A 68 -6.10 15.22 0.00
CA ARG A 68 -6.10 14.59 -1.33
C ARG A 68 -5.69 15.56 -2.44
N HIS A 69 -5.50 16.85 -2.14
CA HIS A 69 -5.20 17.85 -3.17
C HIS A 69 -3.82 17.59 -3.82
N TRP A 70 -2.80 17.25 -3.03
CA TRP A 70 -1.48 16.95 -3.56
C TRP A 70 -1.51 15.78 -4.55
N ILE A 71 -2.13 14.65 -4.14
CA ILE A 71 -2.21 13.46 -5.01
C ILE A 71 -3.05 13.69 -6.26
N LYS A 72 -4.08 14.54 -6.22
CA LYS A 72 -4.83 14.96 -7.43
C LYS A 72 -3.93 15.67 -8.44
N THR A 73 -3.13 16.63 -7.98
CA THR A 73 -2.19 17.37 -8.84
C THR A 73 -1.09 16.45 -9.35
N PHE A 74 -0.53 15.61 -8.48
CA PHE A 74 0.48 14.64 -8.85
C PHE A 74 -0.03 13.67 -9.91
N HIS A 75 -1.21 13.08 -9.70
CA HIS A 75 -1.88 12.19 -10.66
C HIS A 75 -2.09 12.87 -12.01
N ALA A 76 -2.60 14.10 -12.04
CA ALA A 76 -2.84 14.84 -13.28
C ALA A 76 -1.59 15.00 -14.15
N SER A 77 -0.39 15.00 -13.56
CA SER A 77 0.88 15.14 -14.29
C SER A 77 1.24 13.92 -15.16
N PHE A 78 0.70 12.73 -14.85
CA PHE A 78 1.00 11.49 -15.57
C PHE A 78 -0.22 10.64 -15.93
N ALA A 79 -1.43 11.01 -15.51
CA ALA A 79 -2.65 10.21 -15.66
C ALA A 79 -2.86 9.71 -17.10
N TYR A 80 -2.60 10.57 -18.09
CA TYR A 80 -2.73 10.24 -19.52
C TYR A 80 -1.83 9.10 -20.00
N ARG A 81 -0.75 8.79 -19.25
CA ARG A 81 0.20 7.72 -19.51
C ARG A 81 -0.25 6.37 -18.94
N ILE A 82 -1.26 6.35 -18.06
CA ILE A 82 -1.85 5.11 -17.55
C ILE A 82 -2.71 4.49 -18.69
N PRO A 83 -2.51 3.22 -19.05
CA PRO A 83 -3.36 2.55 -20.03
C PRO A 83 -4.84 2.55 -19.61
N ASN A 84 -5.73 2.39 -20.58
CA ASN A 84 -7.17 2.30 -20.28
C ASN A 84 -7.44 1.08 -19.40
N ASP A 85 -8.35 1.22 -18.43
CA ASP A 85 -8.75 0.17 -17.48
C ASP A 85 -7.64 -0.41 -16.59
N TRP A 86 -6.43 0.16 -16.66
CA TRP A 86 -5.37 -0.08 -15.67
C TRP A 86 -5.57 0.79 -14.43
N ARG A 87 -5.04 0.31 -13.31
CA ARG A 87 -5.05 1.06 -12.06
C ARG A 87 -3.77 0.91 -11.26
N LEU A 88 -3.33 2.03 -10.71
CA LEU A 88 -2.16 2.14 -9.83
C LEU A 88 -2.67 2.30 -8.40
N CYS A 89 -2.30 1.39 -7.52
CA CYS A 89 -2.66 1.44 -6.10
C CYS A 89 -1.42 1.75 -5.26
N GLY A 90 -1.54 2.78 -4.42
CA GLY A 90 -0.47 3.26 -3.57
C GLY A 90 -1.00 3.94 -2.31
N GLU A 91 -0.10 4.41 -1.47
CA GLU A 91 -0.42 5.10 -0.23
C GLU A 91 -0.23 6.61 -0.40
N ASN A 92 -1.27 7.40 -0.16
CA ASN A 92 -1.18 8.86 -0.06
C ASN A 92 -0.73 9.23 1.35
N MET A 93 0.48 9.77 1.46
CA MET A 93 1.16 10.08 2.71
C MET A 93 1.13 11.58 3.03
N TYR A 94 0.34 12.40 2.33
CA TYR A 94 0.36 13.85 2.54
C TYR A 94 -0.01 14.24 3.98
N ALA A 95 -1.09 13.69 4.52
CA ALA A 95 -1.52 13.96 5.90
C ALA A 95 -1.03 12.86 6.84
N LYS A 96 -0.67 13.26 8.06
CA LYS A 96 -0.43 12.36 9.19
C LYS A 96 -1.70 11.57 9.49
N HIS A 97 -1.55 10.26 9.62
CA HIS A 97 -2.56 9.38 10.21
C HIS A 97 -2.20 9.11 11.68
N SER A 98 -1.86 7.87 12.04
CA SER A 98 -1.38 7.54 13.39
C SER A 98 0.12 7.85 13.54
N ILE A 99 0.91 7.66 12.49
CA ILE A 99 2.35 7.93 12.46
C ILE A 99 2.62 9.26 11.76
N TYR A 100 3.50 10.07 12.37
CA TYR A 100 4.07 11.26 11.73
C TYR A 100 5.41 10.90 11.11
N TYR A 101 5.53 11.15 9.81
CA TYR A 101 6.76 10.94 9.04
C TYR A 101 7.44 12.28 8.79
N GLN A 102 8.77 12.30 8.92
CA GLN A 102 9.55 13.54 8.82
C GLN A 102 10.43 13.61 7.57
N ALA A 103 10.79 12.45 7.01
CA ALA A 103 11.78 12.36 5.94
C ALA A 103 11.23 11.60 4.73
N LEU A 104 9.95 11.80 4.39
CA LEU A 104 9.40 11.23 3.16
C LEU A 104 10.14 11.79 1.94
N THR A 105 10.31 10.96 0.94
CA THR A 105 10.87 11.31 -0.38
C THR A 105 9.78 11.74 -1.38
N SER A 106 8.54 11.31 -1.16
CA SER A 106 7.34 11.66 -1.93
C SER A 106 6.12 11.60 -1.01
N TYR A 107 4.99 12.20 -1.42
CA TYR A 107 3.71 12.01 -0.72
C TYR A 107 2.86 10.88 -1.31
N PHE A 108 3.36 10.15 -2.33
CA PHE A 108 2.70 8.95 -2.83
C PHE A 108 3.69 7.84 -3.12
N TYR A 109 3.38 6.66 -2.60
CA TYR A 109 4.19 5.46 -2.76
C TYR A 109 3.36 4.32 -3.35
N LEU A 110 3.76 3.84 -4.52
CA LEU A 110 3.08 2.78 -5.24
C LEU A 110 3.39 1.41 -4.61
N PHE A 111 2.37 0.55 -4.46
CA PHE A 111 2.57 -0.82 -3.96
C PHE A 111 2.00 -1.92 -4.88
N SER A 112 1.11 -1.58 -5.82
CA SER A 112 0.64 -2.52 -6.84
C SER A 112 0.08 -1.83 -8.07
N ILE A 113 0.16 -2.51 -9.21
CA ILE A 113 -0.46 -2.11 -10.48
C ILE A 113 -1.31 -3.28 -10.94
N TRP A 114 -2.47 -2.95 -11.49
CA TRP A 114 -3.40 -3.93 -12.03
C TRP A 114 -3.80 -3.57 -13.44
N ASN A 115 -3.80 -4.56 -14.31
CA ASN A 115 -4.16 -4.40 -15.70
C ASN A 115 -5.69 -4.54 -15.91
N GLU A 116 -6.11 -4.44 -17.18
CA GLU A 116 -7.50 -4.54 -17.64
C GLU A 116 -8.16 -5.89 -17.31
N ASP A 117 -7.37 -6.96 -17.30
CA ASP A 117 -7.80 -8.33 -16.97
C ASP A 117 -7.84 -8.59 -15.46
N ASN A 118 -7.67 -7.55 -14.65
CA ASN A 118 -7.68 -7.63 -13.20
C ASN A 118 -6.56 -8.51 -12.63
N ILE A 119 -5.42 -8.53 -13.33
CA ILE A 119 -4.18 -9.18 -12.90
C ILE A 119 -3.28 -8.13 -12.25
N CYS A 120 -2.85 -8.40 -11.02
CA CYS A 120 -1.80 -7.66 -10.36
C CYS A 120 -0.48 -7.99 -11.07
N LEU A 121 0.23 -6.97 -11.55
CA LEU A 121 1.52 -7.15 -12.18
C LEU A 121 2.54 -7.77 -11.22
N SER A 122 3.54 -8.44 -11.78
CA SER A 122 4.70 -8.86 -10.99
C SER A 122 5.38 -7.64 -10.34
N TRP A 123 6.22 -7.88 -9.33
CA TRP A 123 6.89 -6.78 -8.65
C TRP A 123 7.87 -6.08 -9.58
N ASP A 124 8.54 -6.84 -10.45
CA ASP A 124 9.48 -6.28 -11.42
C ASP A 124 8.79 -5.38 -12.44
N GLU A 125 7.66 -5.81 -12.99
CA GLU A 125 6.83 -4.98 -13.86
C GLU A 125 6.28 -3.74 -13.12
N THR A 126 5.88 -3.90 -11.85
CA THR A 126 5.41 -2.79 -11.02
C THR A 126 6.50 -1.73 -10.84
N VAL A 127 7.74 -2.15 -10.51
CA VAL A 127 8.89 -1.25 -10.32
C VAL A 127 9.29 -0.60 -11.64
N ALA A 128 9.34 -1.36 -12.74
CA ALA A 128 9.68 -0.83 -14.06
C ALA A 128 8.69 0.26 -14.49
N PHE A 129 7.39 -0.01 -14.37
CA PHE A 129 6.35 0.95 -14.71
C PHE A 129 6.36 2.18 -13.78
N ALA A 130 6.60 1.99 -12.48
CA ALA A 130 6.76 3.10 -11.55
C ALA A 130 7.93 4.01 -11.93
N ALA A 131 9.08 3.43 -12.30
CA ALA A 131 10.25 4.17 -12.75
C ALA A 131 9.98 4.98 -14.03
N GLU A 132 9.26 4.41 -15.01
CA GLU A 132 8.86 5.13 -16.22
C GLU A 132 7.99 6.36 -15.92
N LEU A 133 7.12 6.27 -14.90
CA LEU A 133 6.27 7.37 -14.48
C LEU A 133 6.94 8.34 -13.50
N GLY A 134 8.14 8.04 -13.00
CA GLY A 134 8.79 8.82 -11.96
C GLY A 134 8.07 8.74 -10.61
N ILE A 135 7.45 7.59 -10.31
CA ILE A 135 6.73 7.33 -9.06
C ILE A 135 7.57 6.43 -8.18
N GLU A 136 7.71 6.79 -6.90
CA GLU A 136 8.38 5.93 -5.93
C GLU A 136 7.48 4.77 -5.51
N THR A 137 8.05 3.58 -5.34
CA THR A 137 7.36 2.46 -4.70
C THR A 137 7.52 2.52 -3.19
N VAL A 138 6.64 1.85 -2.46
CA VAL A 138 6.87 1.58 -1.03
C VAL A 138 8.25 0.91 -0.82
N PRO A 139 8.97 1.20 0.28
CA PRO A 139 10.31 0.65 0.50
C PRO A 139 10.30 -0.88 0.55
N VAL A 140 11.24 -1.52 -0.15
CA VAL A 140 11.46 -2.97 -0.07
C VAL A 140 12.36 -3.28 1.13
N LEU A 141 11.86 -4.10 2.04
CA LEU A 141 12.59 -4.55 3.24
C LEU A 141 13.27 -5.90 3.04
N TYR A 142 12.67 -6.76 2.21
CA TYR A 142 13.20 -8.08 1.89
C TYR A 142 12.67 -8.55 0.53
N ARG A 143 13.49 -9.28 -0.21
CA ARG A 143 13.08 -10.02 -1.41
C ARG A 143 13.85 -11.33 -1.47
N GLY A 144 13.15 -12.42 -1.74
CA GLY A 144 13.73 -13.75 -1.83
C GLY A 144 12.69 -14.84 -1.64
N ILE A 145 13.15 -16.09 -1.56
CA ILE A 145 12.27 -17.22 -1.24
C ILE A 145 11.71 -17.03 0.17
N PHE A 146 10.39 -17.25 0.34
CA PHE A 146 9.72 -17.07 1.62
C PHE A 146 10.49 -17.74 2.77
N ASP A 147 10.91 -16.91 3.72
CA ASP A 147 11.56 -17.29 4.96
C ASP A 147 10.90 -16.50 6.09
N GLU A 148 10.05 -17.17 6.86
CA GLU A 148 9.24 -16.53 7.91
C GLU A 148 10.10 -15.78 8.94
N GLU A 149 11.25 -16.34 9.32
CA GLU A 149 12.12 -15.75 10.34
C GLU A 149 12.86 -14.53 9.83
N GLN A 150 13.38 -14.57 8.59
CA GLN A 150 13.97 -13.38 7.96
C GLN A 150 12.94 -12.27 7.77
N ILE A 151 11.72 -12.62 7.34
CA ILE A 151 10.64 -11.66 7.13
C ILE A 151 10.23 -11.00 8.45
N LYS A 152 10.07 -11.76 9.54
CA LYS A 152 9.76 -11.18 10.86
C LYS A 152 10.82 -10.18 11.32
N ARG A 153 12.10 -10.42 11.03
CA ARG A 153 13.22 -9.52 11.37
C ARG A 153 13.21 -8.19 10.60
N THR A 154 12.44 -8.08 9.51
CA THR A 154 12.26 -6.80 8.81
C THR A 154 11.47 -5.78 9.63
N PHE A 155 10.74 -6.23 10.65
CA PHE A 155 10.14 -5.34 11.63
C PHE A 155 11.19 -4.95 12.68
N THR A 156 11.70 -3.74 12.57
CA THR A 156 12.69 -3.15 13.49
C THR A 156 12.04 -2.18 14.49
N GLY A 157 10.79 -1.80 14.24
CA GLY A 157 10.08 -0.76 14.98
C GLY A 157 10.38 0.67 14.51
N LYS A 158 11.36 0.86 13.61
CA LYS A 158 11.73 2.16 13.06
C LYS A 158 11.47 2.22 11.55
N SER A 159 10.78 3.27 11.10
CA SER A 159 10.53 3.49 9.68
C SER A 159 11.78 3.96 8.94
N ILE A 160 11.87 3.64 7.65
CA ILE A 160 12.90 4.19 6.75
C ILE A 160 12.76 5.73 6.62
N PHE A 161 11.56 6.27 6.77
CA PHE A 161 11.26 7.71 6.65
C PHE A 161 11.26 8.46 7.99
N ASP A 162 11.97 7.90 8.96
CA ASP A 162 11.99 8.30 10.37
C ASP A 162 10.65 8.12 11.09
N GLY A 163 10.68 8.08 12.42
CA GLY A 163 9.53 7.69 13.23
C GLY A 163 9.35 6.17 13.32
N GLU A 164 8.14 5.75 13.67
CA GLU A 164 7.86 4.36 13.99
C GLU A 164 7.45 3.56 12.74
N GLN A 165 7.79 2.29 12.70
CA GLN A 165 7.33 1.38 11.64
C GLN A 165 5.94 0.84 11.98
N GLU A 166 4.92 1.04 11.14
CA GLU A 166 3.60 0.40 11.36
C GLU A 166 3.73 -1.13 11.27
N GLY A 167 4.47 -1.60 10.26
CA GLY A 167 4.67 -3.02 9.99
C GLY A 167 5.14 -3.24 8.56
N TYR A 168 4.70 -4.34 7.96
CA TYR A 168 5.12 -4.73 6.62
C TYR A 168 4.02 -5.49 5.88
N VAL A 169 4.14 -5.55 4.55
CA VAL A 169 3.29 -6.34 3.67
C VAL A 169 4.16 -7.37 2.95
N ILE A 170 3.74 -8.63 2.97
CA ILE A 170 4.29 -9.71 2.15
C ILE A 170 3.42 -9.84 0.91
N ARG A 171 4.01 -9.84 -0.28
CA ARG A 171 3.35 -10.21 -1.54
C ARG A 171 4.16 -11.26 -2.30
N ASN A 172 3.50 -12.14 -3.06
CA ASN A 172 4.21 -12.93 -4.07
C ASN A 172 4.87 -11.98 -5.09
N ALA A 173 6.10 -12.30 -5.50
CA ALA A 173 6.83 -11.49 -6.47
C ALA A 173 6.22 -11.57 -7.87
N ALA A 174 5.70 -12.75 -8.24
CA ALA A 174 5.01 -12.99 -9.50
C ALA A 174 3.64 -12.30 -9.57
N SER A 175 3.12 -12.14 -10.79
CA SER A 175 1.76 -11.67 -11.04
C SER A 175 0.70 -12.62 -10.51
N PHE A 176 -0.48 -12.09 -10.16
CA PHE A 176 -1.60 -12.91 -9.69
C PHE A 176 -2.95 -12.28 -10.01
N HIS A 177 -3.97 -13.12 -10.18
CA HIS A 177 -5.33 -12.65 -10.42
C HIS A 177 -5.97 -12.09 -9.14
N TYR A 178 -6.87 -11.11 -9.30
CA TYR A 178 -7.57 -10.45 -8.19
C TYR A 178 -8.29 -11.40 -7.25
N ASP A 179 -8.92 -12.45 -7.78
CA ASP A 179 -9.65 -13.43 -6.98
C ASP A 179 -8.72 -14.24 -6.04
N ASP A 180 -7.43 -14.32 -6.39
CA ASP A 180 -6.42 -14.99 -5.59
C ASP A 180 -5.72 -14.06 -4.60
N PHE A 181 -6.12 -12.79 -4.48
CA PHE A 181 -5.44 -11.78 -3.66
C PHE A 181 -5.16 -12.26 -2.23
N ARG A 182 -6.13 -12.93 -1.60
CA ARG A 182 -6.02 -13.47 -0.22
C ARG A 182 -4.94 -14.52 -0.03
N TYR A 183 -4.40 -15.10 -1.11
CA TYR A 183 -3.33 -16.10 -1.12
C TYR A 183 -2.01 -15.54 -1.65
N ASN A 184 -2.00 -14.27 -2.06
CA ASN A 184 -0.85 -13.62 -2.66
C ASN A 184 -0.36 -12.42 -1.86
N LEU A 185 -1.09 -12.00 -0.83
CA LEU A 185 -0.73 -10.87 -0.01
C LEU A 185 -1.18 -11.05 1.45
N GLY A 186 -0.30 -10.71 2.39
CA GLY A 186 -0.59 -10.64 3.82
C GLY A 186 0.12 -9.46 4.48
N LYS A 187 -0.47 -8.89 5.53
CA LYS A 187 0.11 -7.77 6.27
C LYS A 187 0.44 -8.12 7.72
N PHE A 188 1.55 -7.61 8.21
CA PHE A 188 1.83 -7.48 9.63
C PHE A 188 1.63 -6.03 10.04
N VAL A 189 0.85 -5.82 11.08
CA VAL A 189 0.68 -4.52 11.77
C VAL A 189 1.06 -4.73 13.23
N ARG A 190 1.84 -3.79 13.78
CA ARG A 190 2.29 -3.79 15.18
C ARG A 190 1.11 -3.74 16.16
N PRO A 191 1.27 -4.23 17.39
CA PRO A 191 0.28 -4.05 18.44
C PRO A 191 -0.03 -2.56 18.67
N GLN A 192 -1.29 -2.24 18.99
CA GLN A 192 -1.72 -0.89 19.39
C GLN A 192 -1.40 0.20 18.35
N HIS A 193 -1.36 -0.13 17.06
CA HIS A 193 -1.12 0.85 15.98
C HIS A 193 -2.22 1.91 15.89
N VAL A 194 -3.48 1.46 15.80
CA VAL A 194 -4.63 2.36 15.77
C VAL A 194 -4.91 2.81 17.20
N GLN A 195 -4.55 4.06 17.51
CA GLN A 195 -4.83 4.71 18.80
C GLN A 195 -5.74 5.94 18.66
N THR A 196 -5.91 6.46 17.44
CA THR A 196 -6.78 7.60 17.15
C THR A 196 -8.18 7.14 16.74
N SER A 197 -9.16 7.99 17.02
CA SER A 197 -10.57 7.74 16.72
C SER A 197 -10.80 7.53 15.22
N ASP A 198 -11.89 6.85 14.85
CA ASP A 198 -12.32 6.58 13.46
C ASP A 198 -12.58 7.85 12.60
N HIS A 199 -12.12 9.01 13.04
CA HIS A 199 -12.41 10.34 12.53
C HIS A 199 -11.15 11.19 12.29
N TRP A 200 -10.03 10.60 11.85
CA TRP A 200 -8.83 11.38 11.46
C TRP A 200 -9.14 12.49 10.42
N LEU A 201 -10.19 12.31 9.59
CA LEU A 201 -10.70 13.31 8.65
C LEU A 201 -11.38 14.53 9.33
N GLN A 202 -11.69 14.45 10.62
CA GLN A 202 -12.30 15.51 11.42
C GLN A 202 -11.27 16.19 12.35
N GLU A 203 -10.10 15.59 12.53
CA GLU A 203 -9.00 16.18 13.28
C GLU A 203 -8.28 17.24 12.43
N GLU A 204 -7.51 18.11 13.10
CA GLU A 204 -6.69 19.08 12.39
C GLU A 204 -5.65 18.35 11.52
N MET A 205 -5.66 18.64 10.22
CA MET A 205 -4.78 17.99 9.26
C MET A 205 -3.34 18.48 9.45
N ILE A 206 -2.45 17.57 9.86
CA ILE A 206 -1.01 17.81 9.95
C ILE A 206 -0.34 17.21 8.72
N PRO A 207 0.28 17.99 7.82
CA PRO A 207 1.05 17.43 6.70
C PRO A 207 2.30 16.71 7.19
N ASN A 208 2.63 15.53 6.63
CA ASN A 208 3.92 14.88 6.86
C ASN A 208 5.07 15.69 6.25
N GLY A 209 6.29 15.49 6.76
CA GLY A 209 7.51 16.14 6.26
C GLY A 209 8.11 15.44 5.04
N LEU A 210 8.60 16.23 4.08
CA LEU A 210 9.49 15.79 3.02
C LEU A 210 10.96 16.05 3.42
N LYS A 211 11.87 15.20 2.94
CA LYS A 211 13.32 15.36 3.08
C LYS A 211 13.85 16.57 2.30
#